data_AF-A0A941Z0A5-F1
#
_entry.id   AF-A0A941Z0A5-F1
#
_cell.length_a   1.000
_cell.length_b   1.000
_cell.length_c   1.000
_cell.angle_alpha   90.00
_cell.angle_beta   90.00
_cell.angle_gamma   90.00
#
_symmetry.space_group_name_H-M   'P 1'
#
loop_
_entity.id
_entity.type
_entity.pdbx_description
1 polymer ?
#
loop_
_entity_poly.entity_id
_entity_poly.type
_entity_poly.pdbx_seq_one_letter_code
_entity_poly.pdbx_strand_id
1 'polypeptide(L)' 'GYSWAGPVSLAVPYDLGVIRPGSGRRGTLVRFSMGLEDVRDLQVDCEQALAAAFGRR' A
#
# COMPACT_ATOMS: atom_id res chain seq x y z
N GLY A 1 10.61 10.91 -6.74
CA GLY A 1 10.47 9.60 -6.09
C GLY A 1 9.87 9.81 -4.72
N TYR A 2 9.08 8.86 -4.23
CA TYR A 2 8.49 8.94 -2.89
C TYR A 2 9.49 8.49 -1.83
N SER A 3 9.52 9.17 -0.68
CA SER A 3 10.34 8.80 0.49
C SER A 3 9.95 7.41 1.03
N TRP A 4 10.78 6.80 1.88
CA TRP A 4 10.57 5.41 2.34
C TRP A 4 11.16 5.01 3.70
N ALA A 5 11.99 5.83 4.35
CA ALA A 5 12.66 5.46 5.62
C ALA A 5 12.39 6.46 6.76
N GLY A 6 11.24 7.14 6.72
CA GLY A 6 10.84 8.07 7.78
C GLY A 6 10.23 7.33 8.98
N PRO A 7 10.07 8.01 10.13
CA PRO A 7 9.44 7.42 11.32
C PRO A 7 7.92 7.20 11.16
N VAL A 8 7.33 7.66 10.05
CA VAL A 8 5.89 7.56 9.74
C VAL A 8 5.68 6.63 8.56
N SER A 9 4.70 5.75 8.69
CA SER A 9 4.31 4.79 7.66
C SER A 9 3.76 5.45 6.40
N LEU A 10 4.10 4.88 5.24
CA LEU A 10 3.66 5.35 3.92
C LEU A 10 3.06 4.22 3.09
N ALA A 11 1.94 4.49 2.44
CA ALA A 11 1.33 3.63 1.41
C ALA A 11 1.36 4.36 0.06
N VAL A 12 2.16 3.85 -0.89
CA VAL A 12 2.38 4.52 -2.18
C VAL A 12 1.81 3.68 -3.33
N PRO A 13 0.80 4.17 -4.06
CA PRO A 13 0.25 3.46 -5.21
C PRO A 13 1.12 3.65 -6.45
N TYR A 14 1.27 2.57 -7.22
CA TYR A 14 1.90 2.55 -8.53
C TYR A 14 0.98 1.86 -9.54
N ASP A 15 0.87 2.44 -10.73
CA ASP A 15 0.24 1.77 -11.86
C ASP A 15 1.17 0.66 -12.39
N LEU A 16 0.71 -0.59 -12.31
CA LEU A 16 1.49 -1.74 -12.79
C LEU A 16 1.80 -1.68 -14.28
N GLY A 17 0.92 -1.07 -15.09
CA GLY A 17 1.16 -0.88 -16.52
C GLY A 17 2.34 0.05 -16.80
N VAL A 18 2.58 1.00 -15.91
CA VAL A 18 3.69 1.96 -16.00
C VAL A 18 4.99 1.36 -15.46
N ILE A 19 4.96 0.73 -14.27
CA ILE A 19 6.19 0.24 -13.62
C ILE A 19 6.64 -1.14 -14.10
N ARG A 20 5.74 -1.92 -14.73
CA ARG A 20 6.04 -3.24 -15.29
C ARG A 20 5.38 -3.41 -16.67
N PRO A 21 5.78 -2.59 -17.66
CA PRO A 21 5.24 -2.67 -19.01
C PRO A 21 5.46 -4.06 -19.60
N GLY A 22 4.46 -4.58 -20.31
CA GLY A 22 4.52 -5.90 -20.94
C GLY A 22 4.34 -7.10 -20.00
N SER A 23 4.16 -6.90 -18.69
CA SER A 23 4.00 -8.00 -17.73
C SER A 23 2.65 -8.74 -17.80
N GLY A 24 1.70 -8.23 -18.59
CA GLY A 24 0.32 -8.74 -18.68
C GLY A 24 -0.53 -8.49 -17.44
N ARG A 25 0.05 -8.00 -16.33
CA ARG A 25 -0.65 -7.67 -15.09
C ARG A 25 -1.21 -6.25 -15.16
N ARG A 26 -2.46 -6.10 -14.74
CA ARG A 26 -3.18 -4.82 -14.69
C ARG A 26 -3.56 -4.48 -13.24
N GLY A 27 -3.74 -3.20 -12.95
CA GLY A 27 -4.17 -2.71 -11.64
C GLY A 27 -3.08 -1.91 -10.91
N THR A 28 -3.33 -1.66 -9.63
CA THR A 28 -2.47 -0.84 -8.79
C THR A 28 -1.65 -1.72 -7.84
N LEU A 29 -0.34 -1.52 -7.81
CA LEU A 29 0.55 -2.04 -6.77
C LEU A 29 0.70 -0.99 -5.67
N VAL A 30 0.40 -1.34 -4.43
CA VAL A 30 0.65 -0.47 -3.28
C VAL A 30 1.94 -0.91 -2.59
N ARG A 31 2.92 -0.02 -2.48
CA ARG A 31 4.16 -0.25 -1.72
C ARG A 31 4.00 0.35 -0.32
N PHE A 32 4.12 -0.50 0.70
CA PHE A 32 4.23 -0.06 2.08
C PHE A 32 5.68 0.25 2.44
N SER A 33 5.87 1.35 3.17
CA SER A 33 7.12 1.66 3.86
C SER A 33 6.75 1.87 5.33
N MET A 34 7.19 0.96 6.20
CA MET A 34 6.74 0.94 7.59
C MET A 34 7.55 1.92 8.44
N GLY A 35 6.85 2.76 9.18
CA GLY A 35 7.39 3.67 10.18
C GLY A 35 7.62 2.98 11.54
N LEU A 36 7.57 3.76 12.61
CA LEU A 36 7.85 3.31 13.99
C LEU A 36 6.60 3.32 14.89
N GLU A 37 5.40 3.36 14.31
CA GLU A 37 4.14 3.27 15.04
C GLU A 37 3.94 1.88 15.72
N ASP A 38 3.00 1.76 16.66
CA ASP A 38 2.65 0.45 17.25
C ASP A 38 2.13 -0.47 16.14
N VAL A 39 2.65 -1.70 16.11
CA VAL A 39 2.32 -2.67 15.07
C VAL A 39 0.83 -2.98 15.03
N ARG A 40 0.14 -2.96 16.17
CA ARG A 40 -1.31 -3.20 16.23
C ARG A 40 -2.09 -2.07 15.59
N ASP A 41 -1.67 -0.81 15.78
CA ASP A 41 -2.31 0.34 15.15
C ASP A 41 -2.18 0.23 13.62
N LEU A 42 -1.01 -0.18 13.12
CA LEU A 42 -0.77 -0.40 11.69
C LEU A 42 -1.58 -1.58 11.12
N GLN A 43 -1.75 -2.65 11.88
CA GLN A 43 -2.58 -3.80 11.50
C GLN A 43 -4.06 -3.40 11.41
N VAL A 44 -4.59 -2.73 12.43
CA VAL A 44 -5.97 -2.25 12.45
C VAL A 44 -6.21 -1.28 11.29
N ASP A 45 -5.25 -0.40 10.98
CA ASP A 45 -5.33 0.51 9.85
C ASP A 45 -5.42 -0.22 8.50
N CYS A 46 -4.62 -1.27 8.32
CA CYS A 46 -4.68 -2.11 7.12
C CYS A 46 -6.00 -2.88 7.03
N GLU A 47 -6.48 -3.45 8.14
CA GLU A 47 -7.73 -4.22 8.20
C GLU A 47 -8.93 -3.35 7.82
N GLN A 48 -9.05 -2.14 8.40
CA GLN A 48 -10.13 -1.22 8.05
C GLN A 48 -10.07 -0.80 6.57
N ALA A 49 -8.88 -0.53 6.04
CA ALA A 49 -8.71 -0.11 4.65
C ALA A 49 -9.07 -1.24 3.66
N LEU A 50 -8.66 -2.48 3.96
CA LEU A 50 -8.99 -3.65 3.15
C LEU A 50 -10.49 -3.95 3.21
N ALA A 51 -11.12 -3.86 4.38
CA ALA A 51 -12.57 -4.01 4.51
C ALA A 51 -13.33 -2.92 3.75
N ALA A 52 -12.89 -1.67 3.78
CA ALA A 52 -13.49 -0.58 3.01
C ALA A 52 -13.32 -0.77 1.50
N ALA A 53 -12.15 -1.22 1.05
CA ALA A 53 -11.85 -1.38 -0.37
C ALA A 53 -12.47 -2.65 -0.99
N PHE A 54 -12.60 -3.74 -0.22
CA PHE A 54 -12.94 -5.07 -0.74
C PHE A 54 -14.04 -5.81 0.05
N GLY A 55 -14.42 -5.33 1.24
CA GLY A 55 -15.30 -6.03 2.17
C GLY A 55 -16.80 -6.01 1.83
N ARG A 56 -17.22 -5.37 0.74
CA ARG A 56 -18.57 -5.50 0.19
C ARG A 56 -18.54 -5.76 -1.32
N ARG A 57 -18.75 -7.04 -1.67
CA ARG A 57 -19.51 -7.44 -2.84
C ARG A 57 -20.42 -8.60 -2.45
#